data_AF-A0A8B7TNE7-F1
#
_entry.id   AF-A0A8B7TNE7-F1
#
_cell.length_a   1.000
_cell.length_b   1.000
_cell.length_c   1.000
_cell.angle_alpha   90.00
_cell.angle_beta   90.00
_cell.angle_gamma   90.00
#
_symmetry.space_group_name_H-M   'P 1'
#
loop_
_entity.id
_entity.type
_entity.pdbx_description
1 polymer ?
#
loop_
_entity_poly.entity_id
_entity_poly.type
_entity_poly.pdbx_seq_one_letter_code
_entity_poly.pdbx_strand_id
1 'polypeptide(L)'
;KSFHFFQRPLALGADICMYSATKYMNGHTDVIMGLVSVNSEDLHSRLRFLQNSLGAVPSPFDCYLCNRGLKTLHIRMEKHFKNGMAVAQFLESNPRVEKVIYPGLTSHPQHELAKRQCTGCPGMISFYIKGTLQHAETFLKNLKLFVLAESLGGLKVLLSF
;
A
#
# COMPACT_ATOMS: atom_id res chain seq x y z
N LYS A 1 20.40 -0.53 -1.47
CA LYS A 1 19.28 0.00 -0.64
C LYS A 1 18.00 -0.67 -1.10
N SER A 2 17.44 -1.58 -0.30
CA SER A 2 16.33 -2.46 -0.69
C SER A 2 15.02 -1.69 -0.92
N PHE A 3 14.23 -2.08 -1.92
CA PHE A 3 12.96 -1.46 -2.30
C PHE A 3 11.80 -1.67 -1.29
N HIS A 4 12.09 -2.37 -0.19
CA HIS A 4 11.15 -2.75 0.86
C HIS A 4 11.20 -1.72 2.00
N PHE A 5 10.24 -0.78 2.01
CA PHE A 5 10.30 0.34 2.96
C PHE A 5 9.80 -0.02 4.36
N PHE A 6 8.55 -0.50 4.50
CA PHE A 6 7.96 -0.77 5.81
C PHE A 6 8.01 -2.22 6.28
N GLN A 7 8.18 -3.20 5.40
CA GLN A 7 8.27 -4.60 5.78
C GLN A 7 9.14 -5.36 4.78
N ARG A 8 9.91 -6.32 5.26
CA ARG A 8 10.84 -7.15 4.48
C ARG A 8 10.50 -8.64 4.61
N PRO A 9 9.50 -9.16 3.88
CA PRO A 9 9.07 -10.56 4.01
C PRO A 9 10.20 -11.59 3.85
N LEU A 10 11.13 -11.38 2.91
CA LEU A 10 12.28 -12.28 2.73
C LEU A 10 13.19 -12.35 3.97
N ALA A 11 13.33 -11.24 4.71
CA ALA A 11 14.09 -11.20 5.96
C ALA A 11 13.31 -11.83 7.14
N LEU A 12 11.99 -12.01 6.98
CA LEU A 12 11.11 -12.67 7.95
C LEU A 12 10.89 -14.16 7.61
N GLY A 13 11.61 -14.70 6.62
CA GLY A 13 11.57 -16.11 6.25
C GLY A 13 10.62 -16.48 5.10
N ALA A 14 10.03 -15.50 4.40
CA ALA A 14 9.27 -15.82 3.19
C ALA A 14 10.19 -16.19 2.02
N ASP A 15 9.78 -17.14 1.18
CA ASP A 15 10.54 -17.53 -0.03
C ASP A 15 10.39 -16.51 -1.17
N ILE A 16 9.21 -15.88 -1.25
CA ILE A 16 8.83 -14.95 -2.31
C ILE A 16 8.22 -13.69 -1.70
N CYS A 17 8.65 -12.54 -2.18
CA CYS A 17 8.04 -11.25 -1.87
C CYS A 17 7.50 -10.61 -3.16
N MET A 18 6.18 -10.43 -3.23
CA MET A 18 5.48 -9.95 -4.42
C MET A 18 4.87 -8.57 -4.18
N TYR A 19 4.86 -7.75 -5.23
CA TYR A 19 4.24 -6.43 -5.24
C TYR A 19 3.38 -6.23 -6.48
N SER A 20 2.22 -5.59 -6.29
CA SER A 20 1.66 -4.73 -7.33
C SER A 20 2.43 -3.42 -7.31
N ALA A 21 3.36 -3.25 -8.25
CA ALA A 21 4.14 -2.03 -8.38
C ALA A 21 3.31 -0.84 -8.84
N THR A 22 2.11 -1.09 -9.40
CA THR A 22 1.06 -0.10 -9.68
C THR A 22 0.75 0.81 -8.49
N LYS A 23 0.95 0.31 -7.26
CA LYS A 23 0.57 0.98 -6.02
C LYS A 23 1.73 1.85 -5.50
N TYR A 24 2.20 1.59 -4.28
CA TYR A 24 3.22 2.42 -3.63
C TYR A 24 4.59 2.44 -4.33
N MET A 25 4.98 1.34 -4.99
CA MET A 25 6.31 1.20 -5.60
C MET A 25 6.52 2.25 -6.69
N ASN A 26 5.63 2.27 -7.70
CA ASN A 26 5.58 3.35 -8.66
C ASN A 26 5.11 4.65 -8.00
N GLY A 27 3.93 4.64 -7.37
CA GLY A 27 3.41 5.75 -6.57
C GLY A 27 2.88 6.95 -7.34
N HIS A 28 2.86 6.91 -8.68
CA HIS A 28 2.47 8.04 -9.54
C HIS A 28 1.19 7.78 -10.35
N THR A 29 0.54 6.63 -10.16
CA THR A 29 -0.76 6.28 -10.77
C THR A 29 -0.73 6.27 -12.30
N ASP A 30 0.41 5.96 -12.90
CA ASP A 30 0.69 6.02 -14.34
C ASP A 30 1.36 4.74 -14.90
N VAL A 31 1.54 3.71 -14.06
CA VAL A 31 2.17 2.43 -14.45
C VAL A 31 1.38 1.26 -13.88
N ILE A 32 1.16 0.21 -14.68
CA ILE A 32 0.64 -1.09 -14.22
C ILE A 32 1.79 -2.10 -14.29
N MET A 33 2.22 -2.64 -13.15
CA MET A 33 3.37 -3.54 -13.11
C MET A 33 3.32 -4.47 -11.89
N GLY A 34 3.84 -5.69 -12.04
CA GLY A 34 4.13 -6.62 -10.94
C GLY A 34 5.64 -6.72 -10.69
N LEU A 35 6.03 -6.92 -9.43
CA LEU A 35 7.41 -7.24 -9.05
C LEU A 35 7.43 -8.48 -8.17
N VAL A 36 8.45 -9.30 -8.34
CA VAL A 36 8.70 -10.50 -7.53
C VAL A 36 10.17 -10.49 -7.11
N SER A 37 10.43 -10.65 -5.82
CA SER A 37 11.77 -10.77 -5.23
C SER A 37 11.91 -12.13 -4.57
N VAL A 38 13.04 -12.79 -4.80
CA VAL A 38 13.38 -14.12 -4.26
C VAL A 38 14.87 -14.17 -3.91
N ASN A 39 15.24 -15.04 -2.96
CA ASN A 39 16.65 -15.32 -2.62
C ASN A 39 17.13 -16.69 -3.13
N SER A 40 16.22 -17.65 -3.32
CA SER A 40 16.57 -19.01 -3.76
C SER A 40 16.88 -19.04 -5.27
N GLU A 41 18.04 -19.58 -5.64
CA GLU A 41 18.46 -19.73 -7.04
C GLU A 41 17.57 -20.71 -7.82
N ASP A 42 17.06 -21.77 -7.18
CA ASP A 42 16.11 -22.70 -7.81
C ASP A 42 14.80 -21.98 -8.16
N LEU A 43 14.22 -21.27 -7.18
CA LEU A 43 12.99 -20.51 -7.37
C LEU A 43 13.18 -19.41 -8.41
N HIS A 44 14.32 -18.70 -8.37
CA HIS A 44 14.69 -17.70 -9.36
C HIS A 44 14.73 -18.31 -10.77
N SER A 45 15.42 -19.43 -10.95
CA SER A 45 15.54 -20.10 -12.26
C SER A 45 14.19 -20.50 -12.83
N ARG A 46 13.32 -21.08 -12.00
CA ARG A 46 11.96 -21.47 -12.38
C ARG A 46 11.08 -20.27 -12.74
N LEU A 47 11.11 -19.22 -11.92
CA LEU A 47 10.36 -17.97 -12.19
C LEU A 47 10.87 -17.26 -13.44
N ARG A 48 12.19 -17.25 -13.66
CA ARG A 48 12.80 -16.63 -14.84
C ARG A 48 12.43 -17.37 -16.12
N PHE A 49 12.41 -18.71 -16.08
CA PHE A 49 11.89 -19.52 -17.17
C PHE A 49 10.44 -19.15 -17.49
N LEU A 50 9.56 -19.11 -16.49
CA LEU A 50 8.15 -18.73 -16.68
C LEU A 50 7.99 -17.31 -17.22
N GLN A 51 8.76 -16.34 -16.73
CA GLN A 51 8.72 -14.97 -17.24
C GLN A 51 8.98 -14.92 -18.75
N ASN A 52 9.97 -15.67 -19.22
CA ASN A 52 10.31 -15.72 -20.63
C ASN A 52 9.28 -16.52 -21.45
N SER A 53 8.87 -17.69 -20.95
CA SER A 53 7.95 -18.59 -21.67
C SER A 53 6.52 -18.08 -21.74
N LEU A 54 6.04 -17.37 -20.71
CA LEU A 54 4.69 -16.81 -20.69
C LEU A 54 4.62 -15.41 -21.32
N GLY A 55 5.75 -14.69 -21.40
CA GLY A 55 5.84 -13.40 -22.07
C GLY A 55 5.10 -12.24 -21.39
N ALA A 56 4.59 -12.42 -20.17
CA ALA A 56 3.92 -11.38 -19.38
C ALA A 56 4.95 -10.40 -18.78
N VAL A 57 5.73 -9.74 -19.64
CA VAL A 57 6.81 -8.81 -19.27
C VAL A 57 6.35 -7.35 -19.39
N PRO A 58 6.82 -6.44 -18.50
CA PRO A 58 6.46 -5.03 -18.58
C PRO A 58 7.15 -4.33 -19.76
N SER A 59 6.53 -3.24 -20.24
CA SER A 59 7.17 -2.32 -21.17
C SER A 59 8.47 -1.75 -20.59
N PRO A 60 9.56 -1.61 -21.37
CA PRO A 60 10.78 -0.94 -20.91
C PRO A 60 10.53 0.50 -20.43
N PHE A 61 9.55 1.18 -21.01
CA PHE A 61 9.15 2.52 -20.60
C PHE A 61 8.51 2.51 -19.20
N ASP A 62 7.64 1.55 -18.92
CA ASP A 62 7.02 1.37 -17.60
C ASP A 62 8.08 1.00 -16.55
N CYS A 63 9.08 0.18 -16.93
CA CYS A 63 10.23 -0.13 -16.07
C CYS A 63 10.99 1.15 -15.68
N TYR A 64 11.21 2.06 -16.65
CA TYR A 64 11.84 3.34 -16.39
C TYR A 64 11.01 4.23 -15.45
N LEU A 65 9.70 4.38 -15.71
CA LEU A 65 8.82 5.18 -14.86
C LEU A 65 8.73 4.64 -13.43
N CYS A 66 8.58 3.33 -13.28
CA CYS A 66 8.60 2.69 -11.97
C CYS A 66 9.94 2.94 -11.26
N ASN A 67 11.07 2.76 -11.94
CA ASN A 67 12.39 3.00 -11.35
C ASN A 67 12.60 4.48 -10.94
N ARG A 68 12.06 5.42 -11.72
CA ARG A 68 12.00 6.84 -11.35
C ARG A 68 11.18 7.03 -10.07
N GLY A 69 10.01 6.41 -9.97
CA GLY A 69 9.15 6.45 -8.79
C GLY A 69 9.81 5.89 -7.52
N LEU A 70 10.65 4.86 -7.66
CA LEU A 70 11.37 4.25 -6.54
C LEU A 70 12.38 5.21 -5.90
N LYS A 71 12.90 6.21 -6.63
CA LYS A 71 13.86 7.19 -6.07
C LYS A 71 13.24 8.05 -4.98
N THR A 72 11.92 8.29 -5.04
CA THR A 72 11.18 9.06 -4.03
C THR A 72 10.41 8.18 -3.05
N LEU A 73 10.54 6.85 -3.12
CA LEU A 73 9.75 5.92 -2.30
C LEU A 73 9.85 6.23 -0.80
N HIS A 74 11.07 6.41 -0.29
CA HIS A 74 11.32 6.67 1.14
C HIS A 74 10.57 7.91 1.66
N ILE A 75 10.76 9.07 1.02
CA ILE A 75 10.08 10.30 1.43
C ILE A 75 8.55 10.22 1.26
N ARG A 76 8.06 9.52 0.22
CA ARG A 76 6.61 9.32 0.02
C ARG A 76 6.02 8.45 1.12
N MET A 77 6.67 7.33 1.45
CA MET A 77 6.17 6.39 2.44
C MET A 77 6.18 6.98 3.85
N GLU A 78 7.21 7.74 4.23
CA GLU A 78 7.22 8.49 5.51
C GLU A 78 6.05 9.48 5.57
N LYS A 79 5.80 10.22 4.49
CA LYS A 79 4.69 11.16 4.42
C LYS A 79 3.33 10.47 4.46
N HIS A 80 3.18 9.32 3.78
CA HIS A 80 1.99 8.49 3.87
C HIS A 80 1.75 7.98 5.29
N PHE A 81 2.80 7.56 6.00
CA PHE A 81 2.67 7.12 7.38
C PHE A 81 2.23 8.28 8.29
N LYS A 82 2.91 9.43 8.20
CA LYS A 82 2.58 10.62 9.00
C LYS A 82 1.13 11.07 8.78
N ASN A 83 0.72 11.18 7.52
CA ASN A 83 -0.65 11.59 7.18
C ASN A 83 -1.66 10.50 7.59
N GLY A 84 -1.31 9.22 7.37
CA GLY A 84 -2.16 8.09 7.68
C GLY A 84 -2.47 7.99 9.18
N MET A 85 -1.44 8.13 10.02
CA MET A 85 -1.61 8.17 11.47
C MET A 85 -2.53 9.33 11.91
N ALA A 86 -2.32 10.53 11.38
CA ALA A 86 -3.14 11.69 11.73
C ALA A 86 -4.62 11.51 11.33
N VAL A 87 -4.88 10.95 10.14
CA VAL A 87 -6.25 10.66 9.69
C VAL A 87 -6.87 9.54 10.54
N ALA A 88 -6.12 8.48 10.85
CA ALA A 88 -6.61 7.37 11.65
C ALA A 88 -7.01 7.83 13.06
N GLN A 89 -6.17 8.64 13.71
CA GLN A 89 -6.46 9.23 15.03
C GLN A 89 -7.67 10.18 14.97
N PHE A 90 -7.75 11.02 13.93
CA PHE A 90 -8.91 11.90 13.72
C PHE A 90 -10.20 11.09 13.61
N LEU A 91 -10.20 10.03 12.78
CA LEU A 91 -11.37 9.17 12.60
C LEU A 91 -11.72 8.42 13.89
N GLU A 92 -10.74 7.91 14.63
CA GLU A 92 -10.97 7.14 15.86
C GLU A 92 -11.60 8.00 16.97
N SER A 93 -11.26 9.29 17.01
CA SER A 93 -11.87 10.25 17.94
C SER A 93 -13.25 10.77 17.50
N ASN A 94 -13.69 10.46 16.28
CA ASN A 94 -14.89 11.06 15.71
C ASN A 94 -16.17 10.32 16.16
N PRO A 95 -17.18 11.00 16.73
CA PRO A 95 -18.38 10.34 17.24
C PRO A 95 -19.24 9.68 16.14
N ARG A 96 -19.05 10.05 14.87
CA ARG A 96 -19.75 9.47 13.70
C ARG A 96 -19.05 8.24 13.12
N VAL A 97 -17.88 7.88 13.64
CA VAL A 97 -17.13 6.68 13.24
C VAL A 97 -17.38 5.59 14.28
N GLU A 98 -17.69 4.38 13.82
CA GLU A 98 -17.94 3.22 14.66
C GLU A 98 -16.62 2.54 15.04
N LYS A 99 -15.72 2.36 14.07
CA LYS A 99 -14.46 1.64 14.25
C LYS A 99 -13.43 2.07 13.23
N VAL A 100 -12.17 2.18 13.64
CA VAL A 100 -11.03 2.38 12.74
C VAL A 100 -10.13 1.14 12.77
N ILE A 101 -9.62 0.76 11.61
CA ILE A 101 -8.65 -0.32 11.42
C ILE A 101 -7.42 0.31 10.79
N TYR A 102 -6.40 0.53 11.62
CA TYR A 102 -5.11 1.04 11.19
C TYR A 102 -3.99 0.41 12.02
N PRO A 103 -3.00 -0.30 11.44
CA PRO A 103 -1.96 -1.00 12.21
C PRO A 103 -1.14 -0.09 13.15
N GLY A 104 -1.11 1.21 12.87
CA GLY A 104 -0.44 2.21 13.71
C GLY A 104 -1.19 2.56 14.99
N LEU A 105 -2.49 2.31 15.09
CA LEU A 105 -3.28 2.57 16.30
C LEU A 105 -3.12 1.44 17.31
N THR A 106 -3.09 1.78 18.60
CA THR A 106 -3.05 0.80 19.70
C THR A 106 -4.33 -0.04 19.80
N SER A 107 -5.44 0.48 19.27
CA SER A 107 -6.72 -0.22 19.14
C SER A 107 -6.69 -1.36 18.11
N HIS A 108 -5.68 -1.39 17.21
CA HIS A 108 -5.56 -2.45 16.23
C HIS A 108 -5.20 -3.77 16.93
N PRO A 109 -5.95 -4.87 16.71
CA PRO A 109 -5.73 -6.13 17.44
C PRO A 109 -4.31 -6.71 17.31
N GLN A 110 -3.63 -6.37 16.21
CA GLN A 110 -2.27 -6.84 15.91
C GLN A 110 -1.23 -5.70 15.96
N HIS A 111 -1.49 -4.60 16.67
CA HIS A 111 -0.57 -3.45 16.76
C HIS A 111 0.85 -3.86 17.18
N GLU A 112 0.98 -4.66 18.24
CA GLU A 112 2.30 -5.12 18.71
C GLU A 112 2.99 -6.07 17.73
N LEU A 113 2.23 -6.89 17.00
CA LEU A 113 2.80 -7.70 15.91
C LEU A 113 3.31 -6.80 14.78
N ALA A 114 2.53 -5.80 14.36
CA ALA A 114 2.94 -4.84 13.34
C ALA A 114 4.23 -4.11 13.74
N LYS A 115 4.38 -3.69 15.00
CA LYS A 115 5.64 -3.10 15.50
C LYS A 115 6.84 -4.04 15.45
N ARG A 116 6.64 -5.35 15.66
CA ARG A 116 7.73 -6.33 15.62
C ARG A 116 8.22 -6.63 14.21
N GLN A 117 7.32 -6.64 13.22
CA GLN A 117 7.63 -7.07 11.86
C GLN A 117 7.76 -5.93 10.84
N CYS A 118 7.30 -4.73 11.19
CA CYS A 118 7.30 -3.56 10.31
C CYS A 118 8.08 -2.38 10.93
N THR A 119 8.68 -1.54 10.08
CA THR A 119 9.35 -0.29 10.48
C THR A 119 8.43 0.93 10.46
N GLY A 120 7.17 0.76 10.05
CA GLY A 120 6.14 1.80 9.98
C GLY A 120 4.86 1.29 9.33
N CYS A 121 3.88 2.17 9.11
CA CYS A 121 2.59 1.81 8.52
C CYS A 121 2.34 2.58 7.21
N PRO A 122 1.73 1.96 6.19
CA PRO A 122 1.35 2.67 4.97
C PRO A 122 0.23 3.68 5.25
N GLY A 123 -0.16 4.45 4.24
CA GLY A 123 -1.27 5.40 4.31
C GLY A 123 -2.66 4.77 4.16
N MET A 124 -2.77 3.44 4.22
CA MET A 124 -4.03 2.71 4.07
C MET A 124 -4.78 2.68 5.40
N ILE A 125 -6.02 3.14 5.40
CA ILE A 125 -6.88 3.18 6.58
C ILE A 125 -8.24 2.63 6.16
N SER A 126 -8.81 1.75 6.97
CA SER A 126 -10.19 1.31 6.84
C SER A 126 -10.96 1.76 8.07
N PHE A 127 -12.22 2.15 7.91
CA PHE A 127 -13.08 2.51 9.03
C PHE A 127 -14.54 2.23 8.70
N TYR A 128 -15.35 2.06 9.75
CA TYR A 128 -16.79 1.89 9.64
C TYR A 128 -17.45 3.19 10.08
N ILE A 129 -18.31 3.76 9.24
CA ILE A 129 -19.15 4.89 9.61
C ILE A 129 -20.37 4.39 10.39
N LYS A 130 -20.82 5.14 11.38
CA LYS A 130 -22.07 4.84 12.07
C LYS A 130 -23.28 5.03 11.15
N GLY A 131 -24.32 4.25 11.38
CA GLY A 131 -25.59 4.34 10.67
C GLY A 131 -25.71 3.31 9.56
N THR A 132 -26.10 3.78 8.37
CA THR A 132 -26.52 2.92 7.24
C THR A 132 -25.69 3.17 5.99
N LEU A 133 -25.87 2.34 4.96
CA LEU A 133 -25.31 2.55 3.62
C LEU A 133 -25.50 3.99 3.11
N GLN A 134 -26.67 4.58 3.34
CA GLN A 134 -26.96 5.96 2.91
C GLN A 134 -26.05 7.00 3.58
N HIS A 135 -25.65 6.77 4.83
CA HIS A 135 -24.71 7.64 5.54
C HIS A 135 -23.31 7.54 4.92
N ALA A 136 -22.88 6.33 4.58
CA ALA A 136 -21.63 6.10 3.87
C ALA A 136 -21.65 6.78 2.50
N GLU A 137 -22.70 6.61 1.70
CA GLU A 137 -22.83 7.29 0.40
C GLU A 137 -22.81 8.82 0.52
N THR A 138 -23.49 9.36 1.52
CA THR A 138 -23.53 10.81 1.75
C THR A 138 -22.16 11.32 2.16
N PHE A 139 -21.44 10.59 3.02
CA PHE A 139 -20.06 10.91 3.36
C PHE A 139 -19.19 10.95 2.10
N LEU A 140 -19.26 9.92 1.24
CA LEU A 140 -18.49 9.85 0.00
C LEU A 140 -18.78 11.01 -0.95
N LYS A 141 -20.06 11.35 -1.16
CA LYS A 141 -20.49 12.43 -2.06
C LYS A 141 -20.05 13.82 -1.60
N ASN A 142 -19.77 14.01 -0.30
CA ASN A 142 -19.38 15.31 0.26
C ASN A 142 -17.86 15.51 0.36
N LEU A 143 -17.05 14.50 0.02
CA LEU A 143 -15.60 14.64 0.00
C LEU A 143 -15.14 15.52 -1.17
N LYS A 144 -14.36 16.56 -0.86
CA LYS A 144 -13.84 17.51 -1.86
C LYS A 144 -12.38 17.26 -2.25
N LEU A 145 -11.63 16.55 -1.40
CA LEU A 145 -10.19 16.27 -1.59
C LEU A 145 -9.92 14.80 -1.89
N PHE A 146 -10.72 13.88 -1.32
CA PHE A 146 -10.60 12.47 -1.60
C PHE A 146 -11.35 12.16 -2.89
N VAL A 147 -10.67 11.49 -3.81
CA VAL A 147 -11.27 11.06 -5.07
C VAL A 147 -11.81 9.64 -4.88
N LEU A 148 -13.09 9.45 -5.23
CA LEU A 148 -13.68 8.11 -5.30
C LEU A 148 -13.05 7.35 -6.46
N ALA A 149 -12.23 6.34 -6.17
CA ALA A 149 -11.56 5.50 -7.17
C ALA A 149 -11.14 4.15 -6.59
N GLU A 150 -11.04 3.13 -7.44
CA GLU A 150 -10.71 1.75 -7.02
C GLU A 150 -9.21 1.52 -6.77
N SER A 151 -8.32 2.44 -7.17
CA SER A 151 -6.87 2.29 -6.99
C SER A 151 -6.39 2.84 -5.64
N LEU A 152 -5.11 2.62 -5.32
CA LEU A 152 -4.50 3.05 -4.05
C LEU A 152 -2.99 3.28 -4.19
N GLY A 153 -2.38 3.90 -3.18
CA GLY A 153 -0.92 4.02 -3.06
C GLY A 153 -0.23 5.05 -3.95
N GLY A 154 -1.01 5.87 -4.66
CA GLY A 154 -0.51 7.03 -5.41
C GLY A 154 -0.39 8.30 -4.54
N LEU A 155 0.07 9.39 -5.15
CA LEU A 155 0.16 10.72 -4.52
C LEU A 155 -1.21 11.32 -4.18
N LYS A 156 -2.24 11.00 -4.96
CA LYS A 156 -3.61 11.46 -4.72
C LYS A 156 -4.24 10.67 -3.58
N VAL A 157 -5.08 11.35 -2.80
CA VAL A 157 -5.84 10.69 -1.74
C VAL A 157 -7.07 10.04 -2.35
N LEU A 158 -7.16 8.72 -2.22
CA LEU A 158 -8.22 7.90 -2.80
C LEU A 158 -9.06 7.28 -1.69
N LEU A 159 -10.32 7.01 -1.98
CA LEU A 159 -11.23 6.33 -1.07
C LEU A 159 -12.16 5.42 -1.85
N SER A 160 -12.44 4.24 -1.32
CA SER A 160 -13.33 3.23 -1.89
C SER A 160 -14.34 2.76 -0.84
N PHE A 161 -15.48 2.24 -1.32
CA PHE A 161 -16.51 1.62 -0.49
C PHE A 161 -16.08 0.21 -0.04
#